data_AF-A0A410FZY8-F1
#
_entry.id   AF-A0A410FZY8-F1
#
_cell.length_a   1.000
_cell.length_b   1.000
_cell.length_c   1.000
_cell.angle_alpha   90.00
_cell.angle_beta   90.00
_cell.angle_gamma   90.00
#
_symmetry.space_group_name_H-M   'P 1'
#
loop_
_entity.id
_entity.type
_entity.pdbx_description
1 polymer ?
#
loop_
_entity_poly.entity_id
_entity_poly.type
_entity_poly.pdbx_seq_one_letter_code
_entity_poly.pdbx_strand_id
1 'polypeptide(L)' 'MNQNELAELFDTSKQNIGQHISNVLEDSELVEGSVVEYFFTTAADGQDFKVIFYSLDYTKNFSNCYGEK' A
#
# COMPACT_ATOMS: atom_id res chain seq x y z
N MET A 1 3.79 3.43 4.19
CA MET A 1 4.22 2.01 4.33
C MET A 1 4.19 1.33 2.98
N ASN A 2 5.07 0.37 2.69
CA ASN A 2 5.00 -0.44 1.47
C ASN A 2 4.05 -1.64 1.64
N GLN A 3 3.72 -2.36 0.55
CA GLN A 3 2.75 -3.47 0.62
C GLN A 3 3.17 -4.63 1.53
N ASN A 4 4.48 -4.87 1.72
CA ASN A 4 4.95 -5.92 2.62
C ASN A 4 4.73 -5.50 4.08
N GLU A 5 5.07 -4.25 4.43
CA GLU A 5 4.83 -3.70 5.77
C GLU A 5 3.33 -3.69 6.12
N LEU A 6 2.47 -3.36 5.15
CA LEU A 6 1.02 -3.43 5.32
C LEU A 6 0.53 -4.87 5.52
N ALA A 7 1.08 -5.82 4.77
CA ALA A 7 0.71 -7.23 4.91
C ALA A 7 1.07 -7.77 6.30
N GLU A 8 2.25 -7.40 6.82
CA GLU A 8 2.67 -7.74 8.18
C GLU A 8 1.79 -7.06 9.24
N LEU A 9 1.51 -5.76 9.09
CA LEU A 9 0.70 -4.99 10.03
C LEU A 9 -0.73 -5.56 10.18
N PHE A 10 -1.35 -5.97 9.07
CA PHE A 10 -2.73 -6.44 9.04
C PHE A 10 -2.87 -7.97 9.05
N ASP A 11 -1.79 -8.72 9.32
CA ASP A 11 -1.80 -10.19 9.38
C ASP A 11 -2.46 -10.80 8.12
N THR A 12 -2.05 -10.32 6.95
CA THR A 12 -2.63 -10.67 5.65
C THR A 12 -1.54 -10.91 4.60
N SER A 13 -1.94 -11.23 3.37
CA SER A 13 -1.00 -11.42 2.26
C SER A 13 -0.79 -10.14 1.48
N LYS A 14 0.41 -9.98 0.89
CA LYS A 14 0.69 -8.91 -0.07
C LYS A 14 -0.30 -8.89 -1.23
N GLN A 15 -0.78 -10.07 -1.66
CA GLN A 15 -1.78 -10.20 -2.71
C GLN A 15 -3.13 -9.58 -2.30
N ASN A 16 -3.57 -9.78 -1.05
CA ASN A 16 -4.79 -9.15 -0.53
C ASN A 16 -4.65 -7.63 -0.44
N ILE A 17 -3.49 -7.12 0.00
CA ILE A 17 -3.20 -5.68 0.00
C ILE A 17 -3.31 -5.13 -1.43
N GLY A 18 -2.67 -5.79 -2.40
CA GLY A 18 -2.71 -5.40 -3.81
C GLY A 18 -4.13 -5.38 -4.38
N GLN A 19 -4.92 -6.42 -4.11
CA GLN A 19 -6.31 -6.49 -4.56
C GLN A 19 -7.17 -5.37 -3.96
N HIS A 20 -7.01 -5.09 -2.67
CA HIS A 20 -7.76 -3.99 -2.03
C HIS A 20 -7.40 -2.64 -2.62
N ILE A 21 -6.11 -2.37 -2.89
CA ILE A 21 -5.68 -1.13 -3.54
C ILE A 21 -6.36 -0.98 -4.91
N SER A 22 -6.35 -2.05 -5.72
CA SER A 22 -7.01 -2.02 -7.04
C SER A 22 -8.48 -1.67 -6.91
N ASN A 23 -9.20 -2.31 -5.99
CA ASN A 23 -10.63 -2.06 -5.80
C ASN A 23 -10.90 -0.62 -5.34
N VAL A 24 -10.19 -0.13 -4.32
CA VAL A 24 -10.38 1.23 -3.76
C VAL A 24 -10.11 2.33 -4.79
N LEU A 25 -9.13 2.12 -5.68
CA LEU A 25 -8.83 3.05 -6.76
C LEU A 25 -9.86 2.96 -7.90
N GLU A 26 -10.34 1.75 -8.23
CA GLU A 26 -11.39 1.53 -9.24
C GLU A 26 -12.73 2.13 -8.80
N ASP A 27 -13.10 1.92 -7.54
CA ASP A 27 -14.32 2.45 -6.92
C ASP A 27 -14.22 3.96 -6.63
N SER A 28 -13.07 4.59 -6.92
CA SER A 28 -12.79 6.01 -6.66
C SER A 28 -13.02 6.42 -5.20
N GLU A 29 -12.93 5.47 -4.26
CA GLU A 29 -13.02 5.72 -2.83
C GLU A 29 -11.83 6.55 -2.34
N LEU A 30 -10.65 6.34 -2.94
CA LEU A 30 -9.46 7.14 -2.72
C LEU A 30 -8.84 7.55 -4.06
N VAL A 31 -8.24 8.74 -4.08
CA VAL A 31 -7.51 9.24 -5.25
C VAL A 31 -6.07 8.74 -5.18
N GLU A 32 -5.56 8.10 -6.23
CA GLU A 32 -4.21 7.53 -6.25
C GLU A 32 -3.15 8.54 -5.80
N GLY A 33 -3.19 9.77 -6.32
CA GLY A 33 -2.23 10.83 -5.98
C GLY A 33 -2.29 11.34 -4.54
N SER A 34 -3.33 11.03 -3.76
CA SER A 34 -3.43 11.39 -2.34
C SER A 34 -2.99 10.26 -1.41
N VAL A 35 -2.87 9.02 -1.92
CA VAL A 35 -2.59 7.84 -1.09
C VAL A 35 -1.39 7.03 -1.53
N VAL A 36 -0.80 7.32 -2.69
CA VAL A 36 0.33 6.59 -3.26
C VAL A 36 1.50 7.53 -3.53
N GLU A 37 2.66 7.22 -2.94
CA GLU A 37 3.93 7.91 -3.19
C GLU A 37 4.98 6.92 -3.72
N TYR A 38 5.80 7.39 -4.65
CA TYR A 38 6.83 6.59 -5.31
C TYR A 38 8.22 7.04 -4.89
N PHE A 39 8.98 6.13 -4.28
CA PHE A 39 10.35 6.39 -3.84
C PHE A 39 11.34 5.59 -4.70
N PHE A 40 12.42 6.24 -5.11
CA PHE A 40 13.54 5.59 -5.77
C PHE A 40 14.55 5.18 -4.71
N THR A 41 14.82 3.88 -4.62
CA THR A 41 15.86 3.35 -3.75
C THR A 41 16.93 2.70 -4.62
N THR A 42 18.15 3.23 -4.58
CA THR A 42 19.30 2.56 -5.17
C THR A 42 19.75 1.46 -4.21
N ALA A 43 19.66 0.21 -4.64
CA ALA A 43 20.18 -0.92 -3.88
C ALA A 43 21.72 -0.88 -3.82
N ALA A 44 22.29 -1.62 -2.87
CA ALA A 44 23.74 -1.66 -2.65
C ALA A 44 24.55 -2.17 -3.86
N ASP A 45 23.88 -2.85 -4.80
CA ASP A 45 24.42 -3.33 -6.08
C ASP A 45 24.32 -2.29 -7.22
N GLY A 46 23.80 -1.09 -6.94
CA GLY A 46 23.63 -0.01 -7.91
C GLY A 46 22.37 -0.10 -8.77
N GLN A 47 21.45 -1.03 -8.48
CA GLN A 47 20.16 -1.10 -9.18
C GLN A 47 19.13 -0.19 -8.53
N ASP A 48 18.46 0.64 -9.34
CA ASP A 48 17.36 1.47 -8.87
C ASP A 48 16.06 0.67 -8.83
N PHE A 49 15.43 0.62 -7.66
CA PHE A 49 14.10 0.04 -7.48
C PHE A 49 13.09 1.12 -7.11
N LYS A 50 11.93 1.05 -7.76
CA LYS A 50 10.76 1.85 -7.41
C LYS A 50 10.02 1.16 -6.27
N VAL A 51 10.01 1.78 -5.09
CA VAL A 51 9.21 1.31 -3.95
C VAL A 51 8.00 2.22 -3.83
N ILE A 52 6.83 1.60 -3.73
CA ILE A 52 5.56 2.30 -3.55
C ILE A 52 5.24 2.35 -2.06
N PHE A 53 4.94 3.54 -1.55
CA PHE A 53 4.48 3.76 -0.19
C PHE A 53 3.06 4.31 -0.18
N TYR A 54 2.26 3.81 0.75
CA TYR A 54 0.88 4.22 0.96
C TYR A 54 0.75 5.14 2.17
N SER A 55 -0.16 6.11 2.06
CA SER A 55 -0.43 7.11 3.10
C SER A 55 -1.20 6.53 4.29
N LEU A 56 -1.31 7.32 5.36
CA LEU A 56 -2.11 6.96 6.52
C LEU A 56 -3.60 6.81 6.19
N ASP A 57 -4.10 7.56 5.21
CA ASP A 57 -5.52 7.50 4.84
C ASP A 57 -5.88 6.18 4.17
N TYR A 58 -5.00 5.62 3.33
CA TYR A 58 -5.15 4.25 2.84
C TYR A 58 -5.17 3.24 4.00
N THR A 59 -4.27 3.39 4.96
CA THR A 59 -4.15 2.47 6.10
C THR A 59 -5.44 2.46 6.93
N LYS A 60 -6.05 3.63 7.15
CA LYS A 60 -7.36 3.75 7.82
C LYS A 60 -8.48 3.11 7.01
N ASN A 61 -8.53 3.33 5.70
CA ASN A 61 -9.54 2.73 4.82
C ASN A 61 -9.44 1.18 4.86
N PHE A 62 -8.23 0.62 4.76
CA PHE A 62 -7.99 -0.82 4.89
C PHE A 62 -8.45 -1.37 6.26
N SER A 63 -8.07 -0.70 7.35
CA SER A 63 -8.50 -1.05 8.71
C SER A 63 -10.04 -1.07 8.84
N ASN A 64 -10.72 -0.10 8.25
CA ASN A 64 -12.17 -0.01 8.27
C ASN A 64 -12.87 -1.16 7.50
N CYS A 65 -12.24 -1.66 6.43
CA CYS A 65 -12.78 -2.74 5.60
C CYS A 65 -12.49 -4.14 6.17
N TYR A 66 -11.34 -4.34 6.81
CA TYR A 66 -10.90 -5.66 7.28
C TYR A 66 -10.94 -5.86 8.80
N GLY A 67 -11.20 -4.79 9.56
CA GLY A 67 -11.24 -4.81 11.03
C GLY A 67 -9.84 -4.92 11.64
N GLU A 68 -9.56 -4.07 12.65
CA GLU A 68 -8.42 -4.31 13.53
C GLU A 68 -8.70 -5.57 14.36
N LYS A 69 -7.75 -6.51 14.40
CA LYS A 69 -7.76 -7.54 15.44
C LYS A 69 -7.20 -6.97 16.75
#